data_AF-A0A7S3NQW6-F1
#
_entry.id   AF-A0A7S3NQW6-F1
#
_cell.length_a   1.000
_cell.length_b   1.000
_cell.length_c   1.000
_cell.angle_alpha   90.00
_cell.angle_beta   90.00
_cell.angle_gamma   90.00
#
_symmetry.space_group_name_H-M   'P 1'
#
loop_
_entity.id
_entity.type
_entity.pdbx_description
1 polymer ?
#
loop_
_entity_poly.entity_id
_entity_poly.type
_entity_poly.pdbx_seq_one_letter_code
_entity_poly.pdbx_strand_id
1 'polypeptide(L)'
;MMFLFVCNLVFVNSFVVVERVHNIKRRVSVKYEPSPVEPEIIAQQLAVIGVSLGAALFWWRVTVPEKRLELSRSKKAGEVKEYLDKLETNEERQFEKWLLNDWINPNKRKEPALPFLPDGKFNSGDNPILAAGALILAAGLANALAERGSAFLFHS
;
A
#
# COMPACT_ATOMS: atom_id res chain seq x y z
N MET A 1 -11.68 -18.83 9.08
CA MET A 1 -11.18 -19.20 10.43
C MET A 1 -9.69 -18.90 10.66
N MET A 2 -8.91 -18.50 9.63
CA MET A 2 -7.47 -18.20 9.74
C MET A 2 -7.14 -16.73 10.13
N PHE A 3 -8.11 -15.82 9.99
CA PHE A 3 -7.92 -14.38 10.23
C PHE A 3 -7.91 -13.98 11.72
N LEU A 4 -8.55 -14.76 12.60
CA LEU A 4 -8.61 -14.44 14.03
C LEU A 4 -7.32 -14.77 14.79
N PHE A 5 -6.43 -15.59 14.22
CA PHE A 5 -5.17 -15.98 14.86
C PHE A 5 -4.05 -14.93 14.67
N VAL A 6 -4.07 -14.20 13.55
CA VAL A 6 -3.07 -13.17 13.24
C VAL A 6 -3.28 -11.90 14.08
N CYS A 7 -4.53 -11.56 14.41
CA CYS A 7 -4.85 -10.36 15.17
C CYS A 7 -4.42 -10.44 16.65
N ASN A 8 -4.45 -11.64 17.25
CA ASN A 8 -4.07 -11.84 18.66
C ASN A 8 -2.54 -11.82 18.87
N LEU A 9 -1.76 -12.25 17.87
CA LEU A 9 -0.30 -12.31 17.95
C LEU A 9 0.38 -10.92 17.86
N VAL A 10 -0.26 -9.96 17.17
CA VAL A 10 0.25 -8.59 17.03
C VAL A 10 0.00 -7.77 18.30
N PHE A 11 -1.10 -8.02 19.00
CA PHE A 11 -1.47 -7.25 20.19
C PHE A 11 -0.62 -7.63 21.42
N VAL A 12 -0.33 -8.92 21.61
CA VAL A 12 0.51 -9.38 22.75
C VAL A 12 1.99 -8.96 22.59
N ASN A 13 2.51 -8.94 21.35
CA ASN A 13 3.89 -8.48 21.11
C ASN A 13 4.07 -6.97 21.36
N SER A 14 3.04 -6.16 21.16
CA SER A 14 3.14 -4.71 21.37
C SER A 14 3.27 -4.33 22.84
N PHE A 15 2.65 -5.09 23.75
CA PHE A 15 2.70 -4.80 25.18
C PHE A 15 4.06 -5.17 25.82
N VAL A 16 4.67 -6.27 25.37
CA VAL A 16 6.02 -6.70 25.84
C VAL A 16 7.12 -5.75 25.39
N VAL A 17 6.95 -5.06 24.26
CA VAL A 17 7.94 -4.08 23.76
C VAL A 17 7.96 -2.82 24.62
N VAL A 18 6.81 -2.37 25.13
CA VAL A 18 6.73 -1.11 25.91
C VAL A 18 7.36 -1.25 27.29
N GLU A 19 7.20 -2.38 27.98
CA GLU A 19 7.82 -2.62 29.30
C GLU A 19 9.35 -2.71 29.23
N ARG A 20 9.91 -3.15 28.09
CA ARG A 20 11.36 -3.25 27.92
C ARG A 20 12.05 -1.90 27.72
N VAL A 21 11.32 -0.84 27.32
CA VAL A 21 11.93 0.46 26.97
C VAL A 21 12.36 1.26 28.22
N HIS A 22 11.67 1.11 29.36
CA HIS A 22 12.00 1.88 30.57
C HIS A 22 13.26 1.42 31.29
N ASN A 23 13.76 0.20 31.03
CA ASN A 23 14.98 -0.35 31.65
C ASN A 23 16.25 -0.15 30.80
N ILE A 24 16.16 0.55 29.65
CA ILE A 24 17.27 0.73 28.69
C ILE A 24 17.99 2.09 28.89
N LYS A 25 17.75 2.81 29.99
CA LYS A 25 18.42 4.11 30.20
C LYS A 25 19.89 4.02 30.67
N ARG A 26 20.47 2.82 30.72
CA ARG A 26 21.88 2.59 31.09
C ARG A 26 22.59 1.69 30.08
N ARG A 27 22.63 2.08 28.80
CA ARG A 27 23.52 1.42 27.83
C ARG A 27 24.90 2.05 27.89
N VAL A 28 25.84 1.27 28.41
CA VAL A 28 27.28 1.44 28.24
C VAL A 28 27.57 1.72 26.76
N SER A 29 28.35 2.76 26.48
CA SER A 29 28.89 3.00 25.14
C SER A 29 29.84 1.86 24.78
N VAL A 30 29.30 0.81 24.16
CA VAL A 30 30.13 -0.24 23.56
C VAL A 30 30.89 0.42 22.43
N LYS A 31 32.20 0.58 22.62
CA LYS A 31 33.09 1.12 21.60
C LYS A 31 33.04 0.16 20.41
N TYR A 32 32.48 0.62 19.29
CA TYR A 32 32.42 -0.17 18.07
C TYR A 32 33.85 -0.32 17.53
N GLU A 33 34.36 -1.54 17.54
CA GLU A 33 35.57 -1.90 16.82
C GLU A 33 35.12 -2.53 15.49
N PRO A 34 35.48 -1.94 14.33
CA PRO A 34 35.09 -2.49 13.04
C PRO A 34 35.78 -3.84 12.86
N SER A 35 35.00 -4.92 12.96
CA SER A 35 35.43 -6.24 12.50
C SER A 35 35.36 -6.28 10.96
N PRO A 36 36.32 -6.91 10.28
CA PRO A 36 36.22 -7.14 8.85
C PRO A 36 34.96 -7.96 8.56
N VAL A 37 34.21 -7.55 7.54
CA VAL A 37 33.00 -8.28 7.11
C VAL A 37 33.42 -9.65 6.60
N GLU A 38 32.81 -10.70 7.14
CA GLU A 38 33.07 -12.07 6.71
C GLU A 38 32.62 -12.25 5.25
N PRO A 39 33.47 -12.81 4.35
CA PRO A 39 33.13 -13.01 2.95
C PRO A 39 31.86 -13.85 2.75
N GLU A 40 31.55 -14.75 3.68
CA GLU A 40 30.34 -15.57 3.66
C GLU A 40 29.06 -14.73 3.77
N ILE A 41 29.04 -13.73 4.66
CA ILE A 41 27.89 -12.84 4.83
C ILE A 41 27.61 -12.09 3.51
N ILE A 42 28.67 -11.58 2.87
CA ILE A 42 28.58 -10.90 1.57
C ILE A 42 28.02 -11.85 0.51
N ALA A 43 28.51 -13.08 0.45
CA ALA A 43 28.03 -14.09 -0.50
C ALA A 43 26.53 -14.38 -0.29
N GLN A 44 26.08 -14.50 0.96
CA GLN A 44 24.68 -14.73 1.28
C GLN A 44 23.78 -13.55 0.86
N GLN A 45 24.20 -12.30 1.10
CA GLN A 45 23.42 -11.14 0.64
C GLN A 45 23.39 -11.01 -0.87
N LEU A 46 24.49 -11.28 -1.56
CA LEU A 46 24.50 -11.32 -3.02
C LEU A 46 23.60 -12.41 -3.58
N ALA A 47 23.53 -13.57 -2.92
CA ALA A 47 22.61 -14.64 -3.30
C ALA A 47 21.14 -14.19 -3.15
N VAL A 48 20.78 -13.57 -2.02
CA VAL A 48 19.42 -13.05 -1.79
C VAL A 48 19.04 -11.98 -2.81
N ILE A 49 19.96 -11.04 -3.08
CA ILE A 49 19.75 -10.01 -4.10
C ILE A 49 19.60 -10.65 -5.48
N GLY A 50 20.47 -11.61 -5.84
CA GLY A 50 20.43 -12.30 -7.12
C GLY A 50 19.11 -13.03 -7.37
N VAL A 51 18.64 -13.80 -6.38
CA VAL A 51 17.34 -14.50 -6.45
C VAL A 51 16.19 -13.50 -6.54
N SER A 52 16.21 -12.44 -5.75
CA SER A 52 15.16 -11.42 -5.75
C SER A 52 15.09 -10.69 -7.09
N LEU A 53 16.23 -10.31 -7.66
CA LEU A 53 16.32 -9.69 -8.98
C LEU A 53 15.87 -10.65 -10.08
N GLY A 54 16.28 -11.92 -10.02
CA GLY A 54 15.84 -12.94 -10.96
C GLY A 54 14.31 -13.09 -10.97
N ALA A 55 13.70 -13.19 -9.79
CA ALA A 55 12.25 -13.27 -9.65
C ALA A 55 11.55 -12.00 -10.16
N ALA A 56 12.08 -10.81 -9.83
CA ALA A 56 11.53 -9.54 -10.31
C ALA A 56 11.62 -9.40 -11.84
N LEU A 57 12.74 -9.80 -12.44
CA LEU A 57 12.92 -9.79 -13.89
C LEU A 57 11.99 -10.77 -14.59
N PHE A 58 11.83 -11.99 -14.06
CA PHE A 58 10.90 -12.98 -14.58
C PHE A 58 9.45 -12.45 -14.52
N TRP A 59 9.03 -11.93 -13.35
CA TRP A 59 7.72 -11.32 -13.18
C TRP A 59 7.47 -10.21 -14.21
N TRP A 60 8.44 -9.31 -14.39
CA TRP A 60 8.29 -8.17 -15.30
C TRP A 60 8.28 -8.57 -16.77
N ARG A 61 9.05 -9.59 -17.17
CA ARG A 61 9.21 -9.98 -18.57
C ARG A 61 8.22 -11.04 -19.05
N VAL A 62 7.74 -11.90 -18.16
CA VAL A 62 6.87 -13.04 -18.52
C VAL A 62 5.47 -12.83 -17.96
N THR A 63 5.34 -12.80 -16.64
CA THR A 63 4.03 -12.77 -15.97
C THR A 63 3.24 -11.51 -16.30
N VAL A 64 3.87 -10.32 -16.24
CA VAL A 64 3.17 -9.05 -16.50
C VAL A 64 2.65 -8.96 -17.93
N PRO A 65 3.44 -9.23 -18.99
CA PRO A 65 2.92 -9.23 -20.36
C PRO A 65 1.82 -10.25 -20.61
N GLU A 66 1.97 -11.49 -20.13
CA GLU A 66 0.95 -12.53 -20.30
C GLU A 66 -0.38 -12.12 -19.66
N LYS A 67 -0.34 -11.65 -18.40
CA LYS A 67 -1.55 -11.20 -17.69
C LYS A 67 -2.16 -9.94 -18.29
N ARG A 68 -1.35 -9.03 -18.84
CA ARG A 68 -1.86 -7.88 -19.60
C ARG A 68 -2.60 -8.33 -20.87
N LEU A 69 -2.09 -9.33 -21.58
CA LEU A 69 -2.75 -9.87 -22.77
C LEU A 69 -4.05 -10.58 -22.41
N GLU A 70 -4.05 -11.46 -21.41
CA GLU A 70 -5.25 -12.13 -20.90
C GLU A 70 -6.32 -11.11 -20.49
N LEU A 71 -5.94 -10.09 -19.71
CA LEU A 71 -6.84 -9.02 -19.28
C LEU A 71 -7.38 -8.19 -20.45
N SER A 72 -6.53 -7.90 -21.45
CA SER A 72 -6.97 -7.15 -22.64
C SER A 72 -7.98 -7.93 -23.47
N ARG A 73 -7.85 -9.26 -23.54
CA ARG A 73 -8.80 -10.15 -24.23
C ARG A 73 -10.09 -10.27 -23.44
N SER A 74 -10.02 -10.52 -22.14
CA SER A 74 -11.20 -10.65 -21.28
C SER A 74 -12.02 -9.35 -21.20
N LYS A 75 -11.36 -8.18 -21.23
CA LYS A 75 -12.02 -6.87 -21.31
C LYS A 75 -12.77 -6.65 -22.63
N LYS A 76 -12.36 -7.29 -23.75
CA LYS A 76 -13.02 -7.13 -25.06
C LYS A 76 -14.21 -8.06 -25.27
N ALA A 77 -14.12 -9.31 -24.81
CA ALA A 77 -15.10 -10.34 -25.15
C ALA A 77 -15.23 -11.48 -24.10
N GLY A 78 -14.70 -11.32 -22.89
CA GLY A 78 -14.72 -12.37 -21.86
C GLY A 78 -15.47 -11.97 -20.60
N GLU A 79 -15.22 -12.71 -19.53
CA GLU A 79 -15.85 -12.57 -18.20
C GLU A 79 -15.77 -11.14 -17.65
N VAL A 80 -14.64 -10.46 -17.82
CA VAL A 80 -14.46 -9.08 -17.34
C VAL A 80 -15.44 -8.14 -18.03
N LYS A 81 -15.68 -8.29 -19.33
CA LYS A 81 -16.67 -7.47 -20.05
C LYS A 81 -18.07 -7.73 -19.52
N GLU A 82 -18.45 -9.00 -19.36
CA GLU A 82 -19.77 -9.36 -18.84
C GLU A 82 -19.99 -8.79 -17.42
N TYR A 83 -18.96 -8.82 -16.58
CA TYR A 83 -19.00 -8.20 -15.25
C TYR A 83 -19.14 -6.68 -15.34
N LEU A 84 -18.42 -6.00 -16.23
CA LEU A 84 -18.54 -4.55 -16.43
C LEU A 84 -19.93 -4.16 -16.95
N ASP A 85 -20.50 -4.93 -17.89
CA ASP A 85 -21.85 -4.71 -18.45
C ASP A 85 -22.93 -4.88 -17.36
N LYS A 86 -22.81 -5.91 -16.51
CA LYS A 86 -23.67 -6.11 -15.34
C LYS A 86 -23.52 -4.96 -14.34
N LEU A 87 -22.28 -4.52 -14.12
CA LEU A 87 -22.00 -3.45 -13.19
C LEU A 87 -22.61 -2.15 -13.68
N GLU A 88 -22.56 -1.82 -14.98
CA GLU A 88 -23.17 -0.61 -15.54
C GLU A 88 -24.66 -0.50 -15.24
N THR A 89 -25.39 -1.62 -15.31
CA THR A 89 -26.84 -1.66 -15.11
C THR A 89 -27.25 -1.70 -13.62
N ASN A 90 -26.34 -2.09 -12.71
CA ASN A 90 -26.66 -2.25 -11.29
C ASN A 90 -26.38 -0.96 -10.47
N GLU A 91 -27.42 -0.33 -9.91
CA GLU A 91 -27.27 0.92 -9.13
C GLU A 91 -26.79 0.73 -7.68
N GLU A 92 -26.91 -0.47 -7.12
CA GLU A 92 -26.54 -0.74 -5.72
C GLU A 92 -25.02 -0.76 -5.50
N ARG A 93 -24.25 -0.98 -6.56
CA ARG A 93 -22.79 -1.14 -6.52
C ARG A 93 -22.03 0.12 -6.90
N GLN A 94 -22.40 1.26 -6.30
CA GLN A 94 -21.82 2.57 -6.64
C GLN A 94 -20.30 2.66 -6.41
N PHE A 95 -19.79 1.99 -5.38
CA PHE A 95 -18.35 1.95 -5.10
C PHE A 95 -17.55 1.23 -6.19
N GLU A 96 -18.00 0.04 -6.61
CA GLU A 96 -17.38 -0.72 -7.70
C GLU A 96 -17.46 0.07 -9.03
N LYS A 97 -18.62 0.71 -9.30
CA LYS A 97 -18.79 1.60 -10.45
C LYS A 97 -17.78 2.75 -10.44
N TRP A 98 -17.60 3.40 -9.30
CA TRP A 98 -16.62 4.48 -9.16
C TRP A 98 -15.19 3.98 -9.38
N LEU A 99 -14.82 2.85 -8.77
CA LEU A 99 -13.50 2.25 -8.87
C LEU A 99 -13.16 1.82 -10.31
N LEU A 100 -14.14 1.24 -11.01
CA LEU A 100 -13.99 0.69 -12.36
C LEU A 100 -14.50 1.63 -13.46
N ASN A 101 -14.81 2.88 -13.13
CA ASN A 101 -15.34 3.86 -14.07
C ASN A 101 -14.44 4.04 -15.31
N ASP A 102 -13.11 3.96 -15.12
CA ASP A 102 -12.12 4.03 -16.20
C ASP A 102 -12.23 2.85 -17.20
N TRP A 103 -12.72 1.71 -16.73
CA TRP A 103 -12.88 0.52 -17.54
C TRP A 103 -14.22 0.45 -18.24
N ILE A 104 -15.27 0.98 -17.60
CA ILE A 104 -16.61 1.13 -18.17
C ILE A 104 -16.62 2.23 -19.23
N ASN A 105 -16.00 3.39 -18.94
CA ASN A 105 -16.01 4.57 -19.80
C ASN A 105 -14.58 4.96 -20.29
N PRO A 106 -13.93 4.15 -21.14
CA PRO A 106 -12.53 4.37 -21.52
C PRO A 106 -12.28 5.66 -22.32
N ASN A 107 -13.32 6.23 -22.94
CA ASN A 107 -13.23 7.46 -23.74
C ASN A 107 -13.54 8.74 -22.95
N LYS A 108 -13.94 8.63 -21.68
CA LYS A 108 -14.29 9.79 -20.86
C LYS A 108 -13.02 10.54 -20.46
N ARG A 109 -12.90 11.81 -20.90
CA ARG A 109 -11.85 12.71 -20.40
C ARG A 109 -12.15 13.03 -18.94
N LYS A 110 -11.14 12.93 -18.08
CA LYS A 110 -11.27 13.23 -16.65
C LYS A 110 -10.75 14.64 -16.39
N GLU A 111 -11.57 15.43 -15.72
CA GLU A 111 -11.17 16.75 -15.27
C GLU A 111 -10.15 16.61 -14.13
N PRO A 112 -9.11 17.47 -14.10
CA PRO A 112 -8.11 17.45 -13.05
C PRO A 112 -8.75 17.89 -11.73
N ALA A 113 -8.32 17.28 -10.62
CA ALA A 113 -8.84 17.58 -9.28
C ALA A 113 -8.56 19.03 -8.86
N LEU A 114 -7.53 19.65 -9.44
CA LEU A 114 -7.09 21.01 -9.15
C LEU A 114 -6.82 21.74 -10.47
N PRO A 115 -7.15 23.04 -10.58
CA PRO A 115 -7.08 23.81 -11.82
C PRO A 115 -5.66 24.03 -12.35
N PHE A 116 -4.63 23.69 -11.56
CA PHE A 116 -3.22 23.82 -11.93
C PHE A 116 -2.54 22.49 -12.27
N LEU A 117 -3.23 21.35 -12.11
CA LEU A 117 -2.68 20.04 -12.46
C LEU A 117 -2.98 19.74 -13.94
N PRO A 118 -2.03 19.14 -14.67
CA PRO A 118 -2.26 18.72 -16.04
C PRO A 118 -3.33 17.62 -16.08
N ASP A 119 -4.13 17.64 -17.15
CA ASP A 119 -5.13 16.63 -17.45
C ASP A 119 -4.46 15.24 -17.50
N GLY A 120 -4.92 14.33 -16.66
CA GLY A 120 -4.31 13.01 -16.56
C GLY A 120 -5.14 12.04 -15.72
N LYS A 121 -5.08 10.76 -16.09
CA LYS A 121 -5.86 9.69 -15.43
C LYS A 121 -5.59 9.55 -13.92
N PHE A 122 -4.40 9.98 -13.48
CA PHE A 122 -3.98 9.90 -12.09
C PHE A 122 -4.22 11.21 -11.30
N ASN A 123 -4.54 12.30 -11.99
CA ASN A 123 -4.73 13.63 -11.40
C ASN A 123 -6.21 13.99 -11.22
N SER A 124 -7.13 13.09 -11.54
CA SER A 124 -8.57 13.28 -11.36
C SER A 124 -8.99 12.99 -9.92
N GLY A 125 -9.97 13.74 -9.40
CA GLY A 125 -10.52 13.53 -8.05
C GLY A 125 -11.09 12.12 -7.83
N ASP A 126 -11.51 11.44 -8.90
CA ASP A 126 -12.02 10.06 -8.89
C ASP A 126 -10.91 8.99 -8.88
N ASN A 127 -9.66 9.35 -8.57
CA ASN A 127 -8.57 8.38 -8.47
C ASN A 127 -8.56 7.74 -7.07
N PRO A 128 -8.77 6.42 -6.95
CA PRO A 128 -8.75 5.73 -5.65
C PRO A 128 -7.44 5.88 -4.89
N ILE A 129 -6.31 6.06 -5.58
CA ILE A 129 -5.01 6.29 -4.94
C ILE A 129 -4.98 7.67 -4.27
N LEU A 130 -5.50 8.72 -4.94
CA LEU A 130 -5.56 10.06 -4.36
C LEU A 130 -6.57 10.12 -3.21
N ALA A 131 -7.73 9.48 -3.37
CA ALA A 131 -8.73 9.37 -2.32
C ALA A 131 -8.17 8.65 -1.07
N ALA A 132 -7.50 7.51 -1.26
CA ALA A 132 -6.84 6.78 -0.18
C ALA A 132 -5.71 7.60 0.46
N GLY A 133 -4.88 8.27 -0.34
CA GLY A 133 -3.82 9.14 0.15
C GLY A 133 -4.36 10.29 1.00
N ALA A 134 -5.42 10.95 0.54
CA ALA A 134 -6.10 12.01 1.28
C ALA A 134 -6.70 11.48 2.60
N LEU A 135 -7.30 10.30 2.59
CA LEU A 135 -7.86 9.66 3.78
C LEU A 135 -6.75 9.34 4.80
N ILE A 136 -5.64 8.74 4.37
CA ILE A 136 -4.48 8.45 5.23
C ILE A 136 -3.94 9.74 5.85
N LEU A 137 -3.79 10.80 5.06
CA LEU A 137 -3.33 12.10 5.56
C LEU A 137 -4.32 12.71 6.56
N ALA A 138 -5.62 12.66 6.27
CA ALA A 138 -6.65 13.16 7.19
C ALA A 138 -6.66 12.37 8.51
N ALA A 139 -6.53 11.05 8.46
CA ALA A 139 -6.43 10.20 9.64
C ALA A 139 -5.17 10.52 10.46
N GLY A 140 -4.02 10.70 9.79
CA GLY A 140 -2.77 11.11 10.44
C GLY A 140 -2.88 12.48 11.12
N LEU A 141 -3.52 13.46 10.46
CA LEU A 141 -3.73 14.79 11.01
C LEU A 141 -4.70 14.77 12.20
N ALA A 142 -5.77 13.98 12.11
CA ALA A 142 -6.72 13.79 13.20
C ALA A 142 -6.03 13.17 14.44
N ASN A 143 -5.18 12.15 14.25
CA ASN A 143 -4.38 11.59 15.34
C ASN A 143 -3.42 12.62 15.94
N ALA A 144 -2.71 13.38 15.11
CA ALA A 144 -1.78 14.40 15.59
C ALA A 144 -2.46 15.52 16.39
N LEU A 145 -3.69 15.91 16.01
CA LEU A 145 -4.49 16.89 16.74
C LEU A 145 -5.07 16.31 18.04
N ALA A 146 -5.50 15.05 18.03
CA ALA A 146 -6.00 14.36 19.22
C ALA A 146 -4.90 14.25 20.29
N GLU A 147 -3.67 13.86 19.90
CA GLU A 147 -2.52 13.79 20.80
C GLU A 147 -2.19 15.17 21.42
N ARG A 148 -2.25 16.24 20.62
CA ARG A 148 -2.04 17.62 21.10
C ARG A 148 -3.16 18.10 22.03
N GLY A 149 -4.40 17.74 21.77
CA GLY A 149 -5.54 18.07 22.63
C GLY A 149 -5.46 17.38 24.00
N SER A 150 -5.05 16.12 24.04
CA SER A 150 -4.82 15.39 25.30
C SER A 150 -3.68 15.98 26.13
N ALA A 151 -2.60 16.48 25.49
CA ALA A 151 -1.49 17.10 26.21
C ALA A 151 -1.88 18.42 26.90
N PHE A 152 -2.86 19.14 26.37
CA PHE A 152 -3.36 20.39 26.94
C PHE A 152 -4.30 20.16 28.15
N LEU A 153 -5.10 19.09 28.13
CA LEU A 153 -6.04 18.75 29.21
C LEU A 153 -5.40 18.14 30.47
N PHE A 154 -4.16 17.64 30.38
CA PHE A 154 -3.42 17.06 31.53
C PHE A 154 -2.47 18.04 32.23
N HIS A 155 -2.42 19.31 31.79
CA HIS A 155 -1.55 20.35 32.37
C HIS A 155 -2.33 21.53 33.01
N SER A 156 -3.64 21.37 33.22
CA SER A 156 -4.54 22.28 33.93
C SER A 156 -5.23 21.54 35.06
#